data_AF-A0AAE3IR31-F1
#
_entry.id   AF-A0AAE3IR31-F1
#
_cell.length_a   1.000
_cell.length_b   1.000
_cell.length_c   1.000
_cell.angle_alpha   90.00
_cell.angle_beta   90.00
_cell.angle_gamma   90.00
#
_symmetry.space_group_name_H-M   'P 1'
#
loop_
_entity.id
_entity.type
_entity.pdbx_description
1 polymer ?
#
loop_
_entity_poly.entity_id
_entity_poly.type
_entity_poly.pdbx_seq_one_letter_code
_entity_poly.pdbx_strand_id
1 'polypeptide(L)'
;MKNMSKLVDNCWKGLTLQHVSEKKIIVPYTIFTVLALVFELFLLGLVIYSIVLFQLFNYQADFLFYVAIAILLLLFCLTVPILLAVMKSLADKKVDKIEASQ
;
A
#
# COMPACT_ATOMS: atom_id res chain seq x y z
N MET A 1 -17.21 21.18 5.92
CA MET A 1 -16.99 20.04 4.98
C MET A 1 -16.00 20.35 3.84
N LYS A 2 -16.00 21.53 3.18
CA LYS A 2 -15.04 21.87 2.10
C LYS A 2 -13.55 21.82 2.47
N ASN A 3 -13.19 22.00 3.74
CA ASN A 3 -11.79 21.98 4.18
C ASN A 3 -11.24 20.56 4.43
N MET A 4 -12.10 19.63 4.88
CA MET A 4 -11.69 18.22 5.07
C MET A 4 -11.44 17.53 3.74
N SER A 5 -12.27 17.77 2.72
CA SER A 5 -12.04 17.22 1.38
C SER A 5 -10.67 17.67 0.83
N LYS A 6 -10.33 18.95 1.02
CA LYS A 6 -9.04 19.51 0.59
C LYS A 6 -7.83 18.88 1.29
N LEU A 7 -7.96 18.51 2.57
CA LEU A 7 -6.90 17.84 3.32
C LEU A 7 -6.74 16.39 2.88
N VAL A 8 -7.85 15.68 2.65
CA VAL A 8 -7.84 14.31 2.11
C VAL A 8 -7.24 14.29 0.71
N ASP A 9 -7.62 15.23 -0.16
CA ASP A 9 -7.06 15.37 -1.50
C ASP A 9 -5.55 15.65 -1.47
N ASN A 10 -5.09 16.51 -0.55
CA ASN A 10 -3.67 16.81 -0.40
C ASN A 10 -2.89 15.61 0.19
N CYS A 11 -3.46 14.91 1.16
CA CYS A 11 -2.88 13.68 1.71
C CYS A 11 -2.75 12.62 0.60
N TRP A 12 -3.80 12.42 -0.18
CA TRP A 12 -3.83 11.48 -1.29
C TRP A 12 -2.79 11.83 -2.35
N LYS A 13 -2.70 13.10 -2.75
CA LYS A 13 -1.68 13.60 -3.70
C LYS A 13 -0.24 13.40 -3.20
N GLY A 14 -0.03 13.53 -1.88
CA GLY A 14 1.25 13.26 -1.24
C GLY A 14 1.60 11.77 -1.25
N LEU A 15 0.62 10.92 -0.88
CA LEU A 15 0.74 9.46 -0.88
C LEU A 15 1.03 8.90 -2.27
N THR A 16 0.33 9.38 -3.30
CA THR A 16 0.52 8.90 -4.67
C THR A 16 1.67 9.59 -5.41
N LEU A 17 2.45 10.46 -4.73
CA LEU A 17 3.56 11.24 -5.30
C LEU A 17 3.22 11.95 -6.61
N GLN A 18 1.96 12.37 -6.78
CA GLN A 18 1.44 12.84 -8.07
C GLN A 18 2.18 14.09 -8.60
N HIS A 19 2.78 14.89 -7.69
CA HIS A 19 3.44 16.15 -8.02
C HIS A 19 4.96 16.11 -7.89
N VAL A 20 5.55 15.01 -7.38
CA VAL A 20 7.01 14.91 -7.22
C VAL A 20 7.60 14.35 -8.51
N SER A 21 8.35 15.19 -9.24
CA SER A 21 8.88 14.79 -10.56
C SER A 21 10.24 14.10 -10.53
N GLU A 22 10.92 14.21 -9.40
CA GLU A 22 12.27 13.69 -9.13
C GLU A 22 12.29 12.16 -9.12
N LYS A 23 12.75 11.55 -10.22
CA LYS A 23 12.90 10.09 -10.37
C LYS A 23 13.74 9.46 -9.25
N LYS A 24 14.65 10.23 -8.63
CA LYS A 24 15.51 9.81 -7.53
C LYS A 24 14.74 9.50 -6.23
N ILE A 25 13.54 10.06 -6.07
CA ILE A 25 12.67 9.86 -4.89
C ILE A 25 11.56 8.84 -5.18
N ILE A 26 11.04 8.82 -6.42
CA ILE A 26 9.93 7.92 -6.79
C ILE A 26 10.36 6.45 -6.76
N VAL A 27 11.57 6.13 -7.26
CA VAL A 27 12.08 4.75 -7.29
C VAL A 27 12.22 4.14 -5.89
N PRO A 28 12.93 4.77 -4.91
CA PRO A 28 13.03 4.20 -3.56
C PRO A 28 11.67 4.11 -2.87
N TYR A 29 10.76 5.07 -3.09
CA TYR A 29 9.40 4.99 -2.57
C TYR A 29 8.62 3.80 -3.14
N THR A 30 8.75 3.54 -4.44
CA THR A 30 8.07 2.41 -5.10
C THR A 30 8.60 1.08 -4.55
N ILE A 31 9.93 0.94 -4.41
CA ILE A 31 10.55 -0.25 -3.81
C ILE A 31 10.06 -0.44 -2.38
N PHE A 32 10.01 0.63 -1.58
CA PHE A 32 9.47 0.59 -0.22
C PHE A 32 8.01 0.14 -0.19
N THR A 33 7.17 0.67 -1.08
CA THR A 33 5.74 0.34 -1.15
C THR A 33 5.54 -1.13 -1.58
N VAL A 34 6.34 -1.62 -2.53
CA VAL A 34 6.33 -3.05 -2.91
C VAL A 34 6.76 -3.92 -1.74
N LEU A 35 7.81 -3.54 -1.01
CA LEU A 35 8.29 -4.30 0.14
C LEU A 35 7.25 -4.30 1.27
N ALA A 36 6.56 -3.18 1.50
CA ALA A 36 5.45 -3.10 2.43
C ALA A 36 4.32 -4.06 2.04
N LEU A 37 3.95 -4.12 0.75
CA LEU A 37 2.94 -5.06 0.26
C LEU A 37 3.37 -6.53 0.44
N VAL A 38 4.63 -6.87 0.18
CA VAL A 38 5.17 -8.22 0.42
C VAL A 38 5.10 -8.57 1.92
N PHE A 39 5.42 -7.61 2.80
CA PHE A 39 5.33 -7.79 4.24
C PHE A 39 3.88 -7.96 4.72
N GLU A 40 2.94 -7.19 4.18
CA GLU A 40 1.51 -7.35 4.47
C GLU A 40 1.01 -8.74 4.05
N LEU A 41 1.39 -9.23 2.86
CA LEU A 41 1.06 -10.59 2.41
C LEU A 41 1.63 -11.67 3.32
N PHE A 42 2.88 -11.49 3.80
CA PHE A 42 3.48 -12.39 4.77
C PHE A 42 2.70 -12.43 6.08
N LEU A 43 2.29 -11.27 6.61
CA LEU A 43 1.44 -11.19 7.80
C LEU A 43 0.07 -11.84 7.57
N LEU A 44 -0.52 -11.68 6.39
CA LEU A 44 -1.79 -12.29 6.02
C LEU A 44 -1.67 -13.83 6.03
N GLY A 45 -0.56 -14.35 5.50
CA GLY A 45 -0.21 -15.77 5.60
C GLY A 45 -0.07 -16.25 7.05
N LEU A 46 0.59 -15.48 7.92
CA LEU A 46 0.69 -15.79 9.35
C LEU A 46 -0.67 -15.76 10.06
N VAL A 47 -1.56 -14.84 9.71
CA VAL A 47 -2.93 -14.80 10.23
C VAL A 47 -3.67 -16.09 9.85
N ILE A 48 -3.61 -16.49 8.58
CA ILE A 48 -4.27 -17.72 8.11
C ILE A 48 -3.69 -18.93 8.86
N TYR A 49 -2.37 -19.02 8.96
CA TYR A 49 -1.70 -20.10 9.70
C TYR A 49 -2.13 -20.13 11.17
N SER A 50 -2.24 -18.97 11.82
CA SER A 50 -2.69 -18.86 13.21
C SER A 50 -4.13 -19.33 13.37
N ILE A 51 -5.03 -18.97 12.44
CA ILE A 51 -6.43 -19.43 12.45
C ILE A 51 -6.50 -20.96 12.36
N VAL A 52 -5.70 -21.58 11.50
CA VAL A 52 -5.62 -23.04 11.37
C VAL A 52 -5.15 -23.68 12.69
N LEU A 53 -4.12 -23.11 13.34
CA LEU A 53 -3.67 -23.61 14.64
C LEU A 53 -4.74 -23.46 15.72
N PHE A 54 -5.44 -22.33 15.79
CA PHE A 54 -6.51 -22.13 16.76
C PHE A 54 -7.63 -23.15 16.60
N GLN A 55 -7.99 -23.48 15.36
CA GLN A 55 -8.95 -24.55 15.07
C GLN A 55 -8.44 -25.93 15.48
N LEU A 56 -7.16 -26.24 15.23
CA LEU A 56 -6.58 -27.54 15.57
C LEU A 56 -6.48 -27.75 17.09
N PHE A 57 -6.13 -26.70 17.84
CA PHE A 57 -5.91 -26.76 19.29
C PHE A 57 -7.14 -26.34 20.12
N ASN A 58 -8.29 -26.06 19.51
CA ASN A 58 -9.49 -25.51 20.16
C ASN A 58 -9.20 -24.26 21.02
N TYR A 59 -8.27 -23.44 20.56
CA TYR A 59 -7.88 -22.21 21.25
C TYR A 59 -8.76 -21.04 20.79
N GLN A 60 -9.21 -20.22 21.73
CA GLN A 60 -9.98 -19.01 21.42
C GLN A 60 -9.03 -17.83 21.16
N ALA A 61 -9.16 -17.21 19.98
CA ALA A 61 -8.39 -16.04 19.64
C ALA A 61 -8.78 -14.84 20.51
N ASP A 62 -7.79 -14.07 20.97
CA ASP A 62 -8.00 -12.88 21.77
C ASP A 62 -8.61 -11.74 20.92
N PHE A 63 -9.30 -10.79 21.55
CA PHE A 63 -9.85 -9.60 20.91
C PHE A 63 -8.79 -8.83 20.11
N LEU A 64 -7.56 -8.74 20.65
CA LEU A 64 -6.42 -8.09 20.00
C LEU A 64 -6.07 -8.73 18.64
N PHE A 65 -6.29 -10.03 18.47
CA PHE A 65 -6.05 -10.72 17.20
C PHE A 65 -6.99 -10.21 16.11
N TYR A 66 -8.28 -10.02 16.42
CA TYR A 66 -9.26 -9.49 15.48
C TYR A 66 -8.99 -8.02 15.12
N VAL A 67 -8.55 -7.21 16.10
CA VAL A 67 -8.14 -5.82 15.85
C VAL A 67 -6.92 -5.77 14.92
N ALA A 68 -5.93 -6.65 15.13
CA ALA A 68 -4.77 -6.74 14.26
C ALA A 68 -5.15 -7.12 12.81
N ILE A 69 -6.09 -8.05 12.62
CA ILE A 69 -6.62 -8.39 11.28
C ILE A 69 -7.28 -7.18 10.63
N ALA A 70 -8.10 -6.44 11.37
CA ALA A 70 -8.78 -5.25 10.84
C ALA A 70 -7.77 -4.18 10.40
N ILE A 71 -6.71 -3.94 11.18
CA ILE A 71 -5.63 -3.00 10.83
C ILE A 71 -4.87 -3.48 9.60
N LEU A 72 -4.54 -4.78 9.53
CA LEU A 72 -3.84 -5.37 8.40
C LEU A 72 -4.64 -5.22 7.10
N LEU A 73 -5.96 -5.49 7.13
CA LEU A 73 -6.83 -5.31 5.97
C LEU A 73 -6.93 -3.84 5.56
N LEU A 74 -7.03 -2.92 6.52
CA LEU A 74 -7.07 -1.48 6.24
C LEU A 74 -5.78 -0.99 5.59
N LEU A 75 -4.62 -1.42 6.10
CA LEU A 75 -3.32 -1.13 5.49
C LEU A 75 -3.24 -1.70 4.07
N PHE A 76 -3.62 -2.96 3.88
CA PHE A 76 -3.63 -3.59 2.56
C PHE A 76 -4.51 -2.84 1.55
N CYS A 77 -5.71 -2.42 1.97
CA CYS A 77 -6.61 -1.62 1.15
C CYS A 77 -6.05 -0.23 0.79
N LEU A 78 -5.12 0.33 1.58
CA LEU A 78 -4.42 1.58 1.27
C LEU A 78 -3.19 1.33 0.40
N THR A 79 -2.39 0.31 0.70
CA THR A 79 -1.13 0.03 0.02
C THR A 79 -1.33 -0.33 -1.46
N VAL A 80 -2.36 -1.12 -1.79
CA VAL A 80 -2.67 -1.51 -3.17
C VAL A 80 -2.96 -0.32 -4.10
N PRO A 81 -3.90 0.60 -3.80
CA PRO A 81 -4.18 1.74 -4.68
C PRO A 81 -3.01 2.73 -4.76
N ILE A 82 -2.23 2.90 -3.69
CA ILE A 82 -1.01 3.72 -3.72
C ILE A 82 -0.02 3.13 -4.73
N LEU A 83 0.24 1.83 -4.64
CA LEU A 83 1.17 1.15 -5.54
C LEU A 83 0.71 1.27 -7.00
N LEU A 84 -0.58 1.03 -7.28
CA LEU A 84 -1.14 1.17 -8.62
C LEU A 84 -1.00 2.60 -9.16
N ALA A 85 -1.28 3.62 -8.34
CA ALA A 85 -1.16 5.02 -8.73
C ALA A 85 0.31 5.39 -9.05
N VAL A 86 1.25 4.93 -8.23
CA VAL A 86 2.68 5.19 -8.42
C VAL A 86 3.23 4.45 -9.65
N MET A 87 2.85 3.18 -9.85
CA MET A 87 3.24 2.41 -11.03
C MET A 87 2.71 3.04 -12.33
N LYS A 88 1.46 3.53 -12.33
CA LYS A 88 0.88 4.24 -13.48
C LYS A 88 1.66 5.52 -13.80
N SER A 89 1.96 6.34 -12.79
CA SER A 89 2.78 7.56 -12.93
C SER A 89 4.18 7.27 -13.49
N LEU A 90 4.79 6.15 -13.10
CA LEU A 90 6.07 5.71 -13.63
C LEU A 90 6.00 5.23 -15.09
N ALA A 91 4.92 4.54 -15.48
CA ALA A 91 4.70 4.08 -16.84
C ALA A 91 4.52 5.27 -17.80
N ASP A 92 3.67 6.24 -17.44
CA ASP A 92 3.40 7.44 -18.25
C ASP A 92 4.69 8.25 -18.48
N LYS A 93 5.51 8.45 -17.43
CA LYS A 93 6.82 9.12 -17.53
C LYS A 93 7.89 8.36 -18.32
N LYS A 94 7.70 7.06 -18.56
CA LYS A 94 8.60 6.27 -19.39
C LYS A 94 8.27 6.47 -20.87
N VAL A 95 6.99 6.65 -21.21
CA VAL A 95 6.49 6.91 -22.58
C VAL A 95 6.96 8.28 -23.09
N ASP A 96 6.77 9.35 -22.30
CA ASP A 96 7.22 10.71 -22.69
C ASP A 96 8.73 10.80 -23.00
N LYS A 97 9.54 9.99 -22.31
CA LYS A 97 11.00 9.98 -22.51
C LYS A 97 11.44 9.24 -23.78
N ILE A 98 10.60 8.34 -24.31
CA ILE A 98 10.86 7.63 -25.56
C ILE A 98 10.50 8.54 -26.75
N GLU A 99 9.42 9.32 -26.66
CA GLU A 99 9.01 10.26 -27.70
C GLU A 99 9.96 11.47 -27.82
N ALA A 100 10.53 11.96 -26.71
CA ALA A 100 11.50 13.06 -26.74
C ALA A 100 12.89 12.68 -27.29
N SER A 101 13.12 11.41 -27.62
CA SER A 101 14.39 10.88 -28.12
C SER A 101 14.31 10.37 -29.56
N GLN A 102 13.16 10.58 -30.23
CA GLN A 102 12.96 10.42 -31.68
C GLN A 102 12.93 11.80 -32.35
#